data_AF-A0A2T9X936-F1
#
_entry.id   AF-A0A2T9X936-F1
#
_cell.length_a   1.000
_cell.length_b   1.000
_cell.length_c   1.000
_cell.angle_alpha   90.00
_cell.angle_beta   90.00
_cell.angle_gamma   90.00
#
_symmetry.space_group_name_H-M   'P 1'
#
loop_
_entity.id
_entity.type
_entity.pdbx_description
1 polymer ?
#
loop_
_entity_poly.entity_id
_entity_poly.type
_entity_poly.pdbx_seq_one_letter_code
_entity_poly.pdbx_strand_id
1 'polypeptide(L)'
;GDMIFLPSGIYPLINPPVWFRIITSFIVVALVRKVGSGMAVFTAYDLIGDLIHFGFGGEPLWLIEDALTYGLFMDVAIFITKGNLFGILNSDKFKQNLSAIVEGLLLGFAFSFVHPFFTYGFIAPLIFGFIPNQERVLYLFVTYMAGNALISPIAGLLALRVARIIAV
;
A
#
# COMPACT_ATOMS: atom_id res chain seq x y z
N GLY A 1 -31.24 -8.17 2.28
CA GLY A 1 -30.31 -7.29 1.57
C GLY A 1 -29.93 -6.23 2.54
N ASP A 2 -28.81 -6.42 3.23
CA ASP A 2 -28.43 -5.54 4.33
C ASP A 2 -28.20 -4.13 3.78
N MET A 3 -28.89 -3.17 4.38
CA MET A 3 -28.69 -1.75 4.14
C MET A 3 -27.25 -1.42 4.55
N ILE A 4 -26.45 -1.10 3.55
CA ILE A 4 -25.02 -0.87 3.66
C ILE A 4 -24.80 0.52 4.28
N PHE A 5 -24.32 0.54 5.53
CA PHE A 5 -23.78 1.74 6.14
C PHE A 5 -22.49 2.15 5.40
N LEU A 6 -22.38 3.43 5.03
CA LEU A 6 -21.08 4.03 4.72
C LEU A 6 -20.20 3.87 5.97
N PRO A 7 -18.96 3.36 5.86
CA PRO A 7 -18.04 3.35 6.99
C PRO A 7 -17.89 4.78 7.54
N SER A 8 -17.60 4.91 8.85
CA SER A 8 -17.49 6.20 9.52
C SER A 8 -16.61 7.17 8.71
N GLY A 9 -17.10 8.40 8.55
CA GLY A 9 -16.63 9.31 7.48
C GLY A 9 -15.12 9.60 7.47
N ILE A 10 -14.45 9.46 8.61
CA ILE A 10 -13.04 9.79 8.81
C ILE A 10 -12.14 8.56 8.66
N TYR A 11 -12.65 7.34 8.86
CA TYR A 11 -11.80 6.14 8.96
C TYR A 11 -10.98 5.86 7.68
N PRO A 12 -11.53 5.97 6.46
CA PRO A 12 -10.72 5.77 5.25
C PRO A 12 -9.72 6.92 4.99
N LEU A 13 -9.93 8.09 5.61
CA LEU A 13 -9.01 9.23 5.52
C LEU A 13 -7.83 9.07 6.48
N ILE A 14 -8.11 8.65 7.72
CA ILE A 14 -7.11 8.40 8.77
C ILE A 14 -7.28 6.95 9.23
N ASN A 15 -6.51 6.07 8.59
CA ASN A 15 -6.50 4.63 8.88
C ASN A 15 -5.10 4.23 9.37
N PRO A 16 -4.85 4.25 10.70
CA PRO A 16 -3.54 3.94 11.24
C PRO A 16 -2.99 2.58 10.79
N PRO A 17 -3.76 1.46 10.79
CA PRO A 17 -3.30 0.19 10.23
C PRO A 17 -2.73 0.30 8.81
N VAL A 18 -3.47 0.93 7.89
CA VAL A 18 -3.02 1.12 6.50
C VAL A 18 -1.78 2.01 6.44
N TRP A 19 -1.75 3.08 7.21
CA TRP A 19 -0.62 4.01 7.24
C TRP A 19 0.67 3.34 7.72
N PHE A 20 0.59 2.56 8.79
CA PHE A 20 1.74 1.79 9.29
C PHE A 20 2.22 0.77 8.27
N ARG A 21 1.30 0.09 7.57
CA ARG A 21 1.62 -0.84 6.49
C ARG A 21 2.32 -0.16 5.31
N ILE A 22 1.90 1.05 4.93
CA ILE A 22 2.57 1.85 3.88
C ILE A 22 3.98 2.25 4.31
N ILE A 23 4.15 2.79 5.52
CA ILE A 23 5.46 3.23 6.03
C ILE A 23 6.45 2.06 6.07
N THR A 24 6.04 0.95 6.69
CA THR A 24 6.91 -0.21 6.88
C THR A 24 7.28 -0.87 5.55
N SER A 25 6.32 -1.07 4.65
CA SER A 25 6.59 -1.66 3.34
C SER A 25 7.53 -0.78 2.50
N PHE A 26 7.34 0.55 2.49
CA PHE A 26 8.21 1.47 1.76
C PHE A 26 9.65 1.41 2.26
N ILE A 27 9.85 1.35 3.58
CA ILE A 27 11.18 1.18 4.17
C ILE A 27 11.80 -0.14 3.72
N VAL A 28 11.07 -1.26 3.79
CA VAL A 28 11.60 -2.58 3.41
C VAL A 28 12.01 -2.61 1.95
N VAL A 29 11.16 -2.15 1.02
CA VAL A 29 11.52 -2.18 -0.41
C VAL A 29 12.66 -1.22 -0.75
N ALA A 30 12.77 -0.09 -0.02
CA ALA A 30 13.87 0.87 -0.20
C ALA A 30 15.21 0.26 0.18
N LEU A 31 15.22 -0.66 1.14
CA LEU A 31 16.41 -1.39 1.55
C LEU A 31 16.72 -2.55 0.59
N VAL A 32 15.71 -3.37 0.28
CA VAL A 32 15.89 -4.59 -0.53
C VAL A 32 16.12 -4.27 -2.00
N ARG A 33 15.38 -3.32 -2.58
CA ARG A 33 15.50 -2.80 -3.95
C ARG A 33 15.40 -3.85 -5.06
N LYS A 34 14.75 -4.98 -4.79
CA LYS A 34 14.57 -6.08 -5.74
C LYS A 34 13.10 -6.31 -6.03
N VAL A 35 12.80 -6.61 -7.30
CA VAL A 35 11.47 -7.07 -7.71
C VAL A 35 11.15 -8.36 -6.95
N GLY A 36 9.93 -8.44 -6.41
CA GLY A 36 9.44 -9.48 -5.51
C GLY A 36 9.47 -9.07 -4.04
N SER A 37 10.17 -7.98 -3.68
CA SER A 37 10.22 -7.51 -2.28
C SER A 37 8.93 -6.85 -1.83
N GLY A 38 8.19 -6.22 -2.75
CA GLY A 38 6.84 -5.70 -2.50
C GLY A 38 5.88 -6.84 -2.15
N MET A 39 5.74 -7.82 -3.04
CA MET A 39 4.90 -9.00 -2.78
C MET A 39 5.32 -9.72 -1.49
N ALA A 40 6.63 -9.91 -1.25
CA ALA A 40 7.12 -10.60 -0.07
C ALA A 40 6.79 -9.86 1.23
N VAL A 41 6.94 -8.53 1.29
CA VAL A 41 6.66 -7.78 2.53
C VAL A 41 5.18 -7.78 2.87
N PHE A 42 4.29 -7.68 1.89
CA PHE A 42 2.85 -7.76 2.12
C PHE A 42 2.41 -9.19 2.50
N THR A 43 2.93 -10.19 1.80
CA THR A 43 2.70 -11.60 2.18
C THR A 43 3.12 -11.86 3.63
N ALA A 44 4.31 -11.38 4.03
CA ALA A 44 4.78 -11.54 5.40
C ALA A 44 3.94 -10.73 6.41
N TYR A 45 3.53 -9.51 6.05
CA TYR A 45 2.69 -8.66 6.87
C TYR A 45 1.36 -9.35 7.19
N ASP A 46 0.68 -9.89 6.17
CA ASP A 46 -0.63 -10.54 6.38
C ASP A 46 -0.50 -11.87 7.10
N LEU A 47 0.47 -12.71 6.75
CA LEU A 47 0.66 -13.98 7.46
C LEU A 47 0.95 -13.77 8.95
N ILE A 48 1.80 -12.80 9.28
CA ILE A 48 2.12 -12.48 10.68
C ILE A 48 0.91 -11.80 11.35
N GLY A 49 0.25 -10.88 10.66
CA GLY A 49 -0.93 -10.18 11.15
C GLY A 49 -2.07 -11.14 11.50
N ASP A 50 -2.37 -12.06 10.59
CA ASP A 50 -3.38 -13.11 10.74
C ASP A 50 -3.01 -14.06 11.88
N LEU A 51 -1.76 -14.51 11.96
CA LEU A 51 -1.33 -15.42 13.03
C LEU A 51 -1.48 -14.76 14.42
N ILE A 52 -1.23 -13.45 14.53
CA ILE A 52 -1.34 -12.71 15.79
C ILE A 52 -2.80 -12.40 16.15
N HIS A 53 -3.63 -12.00 15.18
CA HIS A 53 -5.02 -11.57 15.45
C HIS A 53 -6.03 -12.72 15.42
N PHE A 54 -5.88 -13.65 14.47
CA PHE A 54 -6.86 -14.68 14.15
C PHE A 54 -6.31 -16.12 14.29
N GLY A 55 -5.03 -16.28 14.56
CA GLY A 55 -4.38 -17.59 14.62
C GLY A 55 -4.39 -18.29 13.26
N PHE A 56 -4.76 -19.58 13.23
CA PHE A 56 -4.86 -20.36 11.99
C PHE A 56 -6.22 -20.24 11.28
N GLY A 57 -7.16 -19.47 11.85
CA GLY A 57 -8.48 -19.22 11.25
C GLY A 57 -8.54 -18.00 10.34
N GLY A 58 -7.38 -17.45 9.94
CA GLY A 58 -7.19 -16.14 9.31
C GLY A 58 -8.00 -15.88 8.03
N GLU A 59 -7.70 -14.77 7.38
CA GLU A 59 -8.49 -14.26 6.27
C GLU A 59 -7.66 -14.34 4.98
N PRO A 60 -7.55 -15.53 4.36
CA PRO A 60 -6.62 -15.79 3.25
C PRO A 60 -6.88 -14.93 2.01
N LEU A 61 -8.05 -14.29 1.97
CA LEU A 61 -8.36 -13.29 0.96
C LEU A 61 -7.40 -12.11 0.99
N TRP A 62 -7.15 -11.55 2.18
CA TRP A 62 -6.31 -10.37 2.31
C TRP A 62 -4.88 -10.69 1.92
N LEU A 63 -4.38 -11.87 2.29
CA LEU A 63 -3.08 -12.35 1.86
C LEU A 63 -2.90 -12.27 0.32
N ILE A 64 -3.90 -12.77 -0.42
CA ILE A 64 -3.86 -12.78 -1.88
C ILE A 64 -4.01 -11.36 -2.42
N GLU A 65 -4.94 -10.59 -1.87
CA GLU A 65 -5.17 -9.21 -2.28
C GLU A 65 -3.93 -8.35 -2.07
N ASP A 66 -3.43 -8.26 -0.86
CA ASP A 66 -2.33 -7.38 -0.48
C ASP A 66 -1.04 -7.74 -1.21
N ALA A 67 -0.74 -9.04 -1.35
CA ALA A 67 0.40 -9.48 -2.14
C ALA A 67 0.25 -9.11 -3.62
N LEU A 68 -0.89 -9.44 -4.25
CA LEU A 68 -1.09 -9.27 -5.69
C LEU A 68 -1.51 -7.85 -6.11
N THR A 69 -1.78 -6.96 -5.16
CA THR A 69 -2.13 -5.56 -5.43
C THR A 69 -1.07 -4.62 -4.86
N TYR A 70 -1.08 -4.32 -3.56
CA TYR A 70 -0.10 -3.45 -2.92
C TYR A 70 1.34 -3.89 -3.20
N GLY A 71 1.63 -5.17 -2.96
CA GLY A 71 2.95 -5.74 -3.20
C GLY A 71 3.36 -5.67 -4.67
N LEU A 72 2.46 -6.06 -5.58
CA LEU A 72 2.72 -6.03 -7.02
C LEU A 72 2.95 -4.59 -7.53
N PHE A 73 2.19 -3.59 -7.07
CA PHE A 73 2.39 -2.20 -7.44
C PHE A 73 3.77 -1.68 -7.05
N MET A 74 4.26 -2.08 -5.86
CA MET A 74 5.61 -1.75 -5.45
C MET A 74 6.65 -2.45 -6.32
N ASP A 75 6.45 -3.71 -6.64
CA ASP A 75 7.38 -4.46 -7.50
C ASP A 75 7.43 -3.90 -8.92
N VAL A 76 6.30 -3.45 -9.46
CA VAL A 76 6.24 -2.70 -10.72
C VAL A 76 7.01 -1.38 -10.61
N ALA A 77 6.86 -0.63 -9.51
CA ALA A 77 7.61 0.60 -9.29
C ALA A 77 9.13 0.35 -9.18
N ILE A 78 9.55 -0.71 -8.47
CA ILE A 78 10.97 -1.13 -8.39
C ILE A 78 11.49 -1.48 -9.79
N PHE A 79 10.70 -2.21 -10.58
CA PHE A 79 11.07 -2.59 -11.94
C PHE A 79 11.25 -1.35 -12.84
N ILE A 80 10.29 -0.43 -12.84
CA ILE A 80 10.33 0.81 -13.63
C ILE A 80 11.52 1.70 -13.22
N THR A 81 11.76 1.83 -11.92
CA THR A 81 12.89 2.60 -11.37
C THR A 81 14.22 1.87 -11.45
N LYS A 82 14.24 0.63 -11.95
CA LYS A 82 15.43 -0.25 -12.05
C LYS A 82 16.16 -0.39 -10.71
N GLY A 83 15.40 -0.51 -9.61
CA GLY A 83 15.94 -0.60 -8.25
C GLY A 83 16.32 0.75 -7.62
N ASN A 84 16.13 1.87 -8.31
CA ASN A 84 16.33 3.23 -7.78
C ASN A 84 15.06 3.82 -7.16
N LEU A 85 14.22 2.99 -6.55
CA LEU A 85 12.99 3.46 -5.91
C LEU A 85 13.31 4.47 -4.80
N PHE A 86 12.51 5.52 -4.70
CA PHE A 86 12.68 6.72 -3.89
C PHE A 86 13.96 7.52 -4.18
N GLY A 87 14.56 7.32 -5.35
CA GLY A 87 15.74 8.05 -5.80
C GLY A 87 17.01 7.78 -4.98
N ILE A 88 17.10 6.65 -4.29
CA ILE A 88 18.17 6.32 -3.32
C ILE A 88 19.58 6.37 -3.93
N LEU A 89 19.73 6.04 -5.21
CA LEU A 89 21.00 5.99 -5.94
C LEU A 89 21.39 7.34 -6.57
N ASN A 90 20.53 8.36 -6.52
CA ASN A 90 20.85 9.67 -7.07
C ASN A 90 21.93 10.36 -6.23
N SER A 91 22.87 11.09 -6.86
CA SER A 91 23.91 11.83 -6.13
C SER A 91 23.43 13.17 -5.55
N ASP A 92 22.43 13.77 -6.19
CA ASP A 92 21.88 15.08 -5.81
C ASP A 92 20.76 14.92 -4.77
N LYS A 93 20.97 15.50 -3.57
CA LYS A 93 20.00 15.47 -2.46
C LYS A 93 18.64 16.04 -2.84
N PHE A 94 18.59 17.08 -3.70
CA PHE A 94 17.33 17.65 -4.15
C PHE A 94 16.56 16.63 -5.00
N LYS A 95 17.24 16.00 -5.96
CA LYS A 95 16.64 14.95 -6.81
C LYS A 95 16.23 13.73 -6.01
N GLN A 96 17.00 13.31 -5.01
CA GLN A 96 16.62 12.21 -4.12
C GLN A 96 15.29 12.52 -3.41
N ASN A 97 15.21 13.65 -2.72
CA ASN A 97 14.00 14.02 -1.97
C ASN A 97 12.79 14.22 -2.89
N LEU A 98 12.99 14.81 -4.08
CA LEU A 98 11.94 14.97 -5.07
C LEU A 98 11.43 13.61 -5.58
N SER A 99 12.32 12.68 -5.94
CA SER A 99 11.97 11.30 -6.32
C SER A 99 11.20 10.60 -5.21
N ALA A 100 11.66 10.69 -3.96
CA ALA A 100 10.98 10.08 -2.81
C ALA A 100 9.54 10.60 -2.64
N ILE A 101 9.32 11.90 -2.81
CA ILE A 101 7.98 12.51 -2.74
C ILE A 101 7.12 12.07 -3.93
N VAL A 102 7.65 12.17 -5.16
CA VAL A 102 6.89 11.88 -6.38
C VAL A 102 6.55 10.41 -6.47
N GLU A 103 7.51 9.52 -6.26
CA GLU A 103 7.28 8.07 -6.30
C GLU A 103 6.41 7.62 -5.13
N GLY A 104 6.56 8.26 -3.96
CA GLY A 104 5.64 8.07 -2.83
C GLY A 104 4.20 8.48 -3.16
N LEU A 105 3.99 9.63 -3.81
CA LEU A 105 2.66 10.07 -4.29
C LEU A 105 2.06 9.09 -5.30
N LEU A 106 2.85 8.66 -6.28
CA LEU A 106 2.41 7.75 -7.34
C LEU A 106 2.01 6.39 -6.78
N LEU A 107 2.82 5.84 -5.86
CA LEU A 107 2.48 4.60 -5.17
C LEU A 107 1.26 4.78 -4.26
N GLY A 108 1.16 5.89 -3.53
CA GLY A 108 -0.01 6.20 -2.71
C GLY A 108 -1.31 6.29 -3.52
N PHE A 109 -1.24 6.87 -4.71
CA PHE A 109 -2.34 6.89 -5.67
C PHE A 109 -2.67 5.49 -6.19
N ALA A 110 -1.68 4.69 -6.59
CA ALA A 110 -1.93 3.29 -6.99
C ALA A 110 -2.59 2.49 -5.86
N PHE A 111 -2.15 2.71 -4.63
CA PHE A 111 -2.65 2.08 -3.41
C PHE A 111 -4.09 2.47 -3.07
N SER A 112 -4.58 3.63 -3.54
CA SER A 112 -5.98 4.01 -3.34
C SER A 112 -6.94 3.20 -4.21
N PHE A 113 -6.45 2.42 -5.19
CA PHE A 113 -7.30 1.53 -5.98
C PHE A 113 -7.58 0.19 -5.31
N VAL A 114 -6.74 -0.24 -4.36
CA VAL A 114 -6.78 -1.60 -3.81
C VAL A 114 -8.10 -1.90 -3.13
N HIS A 115 -8.37 -1.28 -1.98
CA HIS A 115 -9.63 -1.50 -1.26
C HIS A 115 -10.88 -1.22 -2.11
N PRO A 116 -10.99 -0.06 -2.80
CA PRO A 116 -12.23 0.27 -3.50
C PRO A 116 -12.51 -0.63 -4.70
N PHE A 117 -11.53 -0.82 -5.59
CA PHE A 117 -11.77 -1.52 -6.86
C PHE A 117 -11.44 -3.00 -6.77
N PHE A 118 -10.28 -3.37 -6.22
CA PHE A 118 -9.89 -4.78 -6.15
C PHE A 118 -10.68 -5.51 -5.08
N THR A 119 -10.82 -4.99 -3.86
CA THR A 119 -11.63 -5.66 -2.82
C THR A 119 -13.12 -5.53 -3.09
N TYR A 120 -13.68 -4.33 -2.98
CA TYR A 120 -15.14 -4.14 -3.00
C TYR A 120 -15.74 -4.16 -4.40
N GLY A 121 -14.95 -3.85 -5.43
CA GLY A 121 -15.39 -3.87 -6.82
C GLY A 121 -15.24 -5.21 -7.52
N PHE A 122 -14.36 -6.11 -7.05
CA PHE A 122 -14.02 -7.33 -7.77
C PHE A 122 -13.94 -8.59 -6.89
N ILE A 123 -12.96 -8.68 -5.99
CA ILE A 123 -12.64 -9.87 -5.20
C ILE A 123 -13.79 -10.25 -4.27
N ALA A 124 -14.30 -9.29 -3.50
CA ALA A 124 -15.33 -9.54 -2.49
C ALA A 124 -16.69 -9.89 -3.13
N PRO A 125 -17.12 -9.25 -4.24
CA PRO A 125 -18.25 -9.74 -5.03
C PRO A 125 -18.09 -11.18 -5.53
N LEU A 126 -16.90 -11.53 -6.02
CA LEU A 126 -16.62 -12.87 -6.57
C LEU A 126 -16.63 -13.95 -5.48
N ILE A 127 -16.03 -13.69 -4.32
CA ILE A 127 -15.78 -14.70 -3.28
C ILE A 127 -16.88 -14.75 -2.22
N PHE A 128 -17.44 -13.60 -1.84
CA PHE A 128 -18.45 -13.51 -0.78
C PHE A 128 -19.86 -13.22 -1.28
N GLY A 129 -20.05 -13.04 -2.60
CA GLY A 129 -21.35 -12.70 -3.17
C GLY A 129 -21.82 -11.29 -2.83
N PHE A 130 -20.90 -10.37 -2.48
CA PHE A 130 -21.25 -8.98 -2.28
C PHE A 130 -21.80 -8.36 -3.57
N ILE A 131 -22.83 -7.54 -3.44
CA ILE A 131 -23.34 -6.76 -4.56
C ILE A 131 -22.46 -5.52 -4.72
N PRO A 132 -21.80 -5.32 -5.88
CA PRO A 132 -21.00 -4.12 -6.12
C PRO A 132 -21.85 -2.86 -5.96
N ASN A 133 -21.34 -1.87 -5.23
CA ASN A 133 -21.98 -0.58 -5.04
C ASN A 133 -21.03 0.54 -5.50
N GLN A 134 -21.43 1.25 -6.56
CA GLN A 134 -20.62 2.30 -7.17
C GLN A 134 -20.38 3.49 -6.23
N GLU A 135 -21.36 3.86 -5.41
CA GLU A 135 -21.23 4.97 -4.45
C GLU A 135 -20.19 4.61 -3.38
N ARG A 136 -20.20 3.37 -2.88
CA ARG A 136 -19.19 2.87 -1.93
C ARG A 136 -17.80 2.91 -2.56
N VAL A 137 -17.64 2.38 -3.76
CA VAL A 137 -16.34 2.34 -4.46
C VAL A 137 -15.81 3.75 -4.66
N LEU A 138 -16.63 4.68 -5.16
CA LEU A 138 -16.20 6.06 -5.39
C LEU A 138 -15.85 6.77 -4.09
N TYR A 139 -16.67 6.60 -3.05
CA TYR A 139 -16.42 7.20 -1.73
C TYR A 139 -15.11 6.71 -1.12
N LEU A 140 -14.88 5.39 -1.12
CA LEU A 140 -13.64 4.81 -0.61
C LEU A 140 -12.43 5.25 -1.45
N PHE A 141 -12.56 5.30 -2.77
CA PHE A 141 -11.48 5.77 -3.63
C PHE A 141 -11.05 7.20 -3.31
N VAL A 142 -12.00 8.13 -3.24
CA VAL A 142 -11.70 9.55 -2.95
C VAL A 142 -11.06 9.72 -1.57
N THR A 143 -11.57 9.00 -0.58
CA THR A 143 -11.08 9.12 0.80
C THR A 143 -9.72 8.45 1.02
N TYR A 144 -9.50 7.25 0.46
CA TYR A 144 -8.17 6.62 0.46
C TYR A 144 -7.16 7.44 -0.35
N MET A 145 -7.56 8.02 -1.48
CA MET A 145 -6.68 8.89 -2.27
C MET A 145 -6.24 10.09 -1.44
N ALA A 146 -7.15 10.74 -0.70
CA ALA A 146 -6.83 11.87 0.16
C ALA A 146 -5.88 11.48 1.31
N GLY A 147 -6.14 10.36 2.00
CA GLY A 147 -5.27 9.87 3.06
C GLY A 147 -3.88 9.46 2.54
N ASN A 148 -3.85 8.71 1.44
CA ASN A 148 -2.62 8.21 0.83
C ASN A 148 -1.77 9.33 0.23
N ALA A 149 -2.37 10.41 -0.28
CA ALA A 149 -1.66 11.59 -0.76
C ALA A 149 -0.83 12.28 0.34
N LEU A 150 -1.20 12.11 1.61
CA LEU A 150 -0.45 12.65 2.75
C LEU A 150 0.59 11.65 3.28
N ILE A 151 0.17 10.41 3.55
CA ILE A 151 1.05 9.47 4.25
C ILE A 151 2.13 8.88 3.34
N SER A 152 1.85 8.66 2.06
CA SER A 152 2.77 7.96 1.15
C SER A 152 4.02 8.78 0.81
N PRO A 153 3.94 10.12 0.62
CA PRO A 153 5.13 10.95 0.48
C PRO A 153 5.99 10.99 1.75
N ILE A 154 5.35 11.00 2.93
CA ILE A 154 6.04 10.92 4.21
C ILE A 154 6.77 9.57 4.31
N ALA A 155 6.09 8.47 3.96
CA ALA A 155 6.68 7.15 3.91
C ALA A 155 7.87 7.08 2.94
N GLY A 156 7.77 7.68 1.75
CA GLY A 156 8.86 7.74 0.77
C GLY A 156 10.09 8.49 1.31
N LEU A 157 9.88 9.63 1.97
CA LEU A 157 10.95 10.40 2.61
C LEU A 157 11.59 9.64 3.78
N LEU A 158 10.79 8.96 4.60
CA LEU A 158 11.28 8.11 5.69
C LEU A 158 12.10 6.94 5.15
N ALA A 159 11.60 6.26 4.11
CA ALA A 159 12.30 5.17 3.45
C ALA A 159 13.65 5.62 2.89
N LEU A 160 13.69 6.75 2.20
CA LEU A 160 14.93 7.36 1.72
C LEU A 160 15.89 7.72 2.87
N ARG A 161 15.38 8.20 4.01
CA ARG A 161 16.21 8.53 5.18
C ARG A 161 16.80 7.27 5.81
N VAL A 162 16.01 6.22 5.98
CA VAL A 162 16.47 4.94 6.55
C VAL A 162 17.49 4.29 5.63
N ALA A 163 17.22 4.25 4.32
CA ALA A 163 18.15 3.70 3.33
C ALA A 163 19.51 4.43 3.34
N ARG A 164 19.52 5.75 3.53
CA ARG A 164 20.76 6.54 3.65
C ARG A 164 21.59 6.17 4.89
N ILE A 165 20.96 5.78 5.99
CA ILE A 165 21.65 5.41 7.23
C ILE A 165 22.27 4.02 7.12
N ILE A 166 21.54 3.09 6.48
CA ILE A 166 21.95 1.68 6.38
C ILE A 166 22.94 1.43 5.23
N ALA A 167 22.91 2.25 4.18
CA ALA A 167 23.82 2.12 3.03
C ALA A 167 25.23 2.71 3.25
N VAL A 168 25.54 3.17 4.47
CA VAL A 168 26.90 3.54 4.94
C VAL A 168 27.61 2.29 5.45
#